data_AF-A0A3S1FEX5-F1
#
_entry.id   AF-A0A3S1FEX5-F1
#
_cell.length_a   1.000
_cell.length_b   1.000
_cell.length_c   1.000
_cell.angle_alpha   90.00
_cell.angle_beta   90.00
_cell.angle_gamma   90.00
#
_symmetry.space_group_name_H-M   'P 1'
#
loop_
_entity.id
_entity.type
_entity.pdbx_description
1 polymer ?
#
loop_
_entity_poly.entity_id
_entity_poly.type
_entity_poly.pdbx_seq_one_letter_code
_entity_poly.pdbx_strand_id
1 'polypeptide(L)'
;MAEIDAQPFAFSFKPQTMALVVIDMQRDFAEPGGFGASLGNDVSRVAAIVPTVKKLIEGFRAAGLPVIHTMECHRADLSDLPPAKRNRGNPAIRIGDV
;
A
#
# COMPACT_ATOMS: atom_id res chain seq x y z
N MET A 1 -1.98 25.06 -16.39
CA MET A 1 -1.85 23.61 -16.10
C MET A 1 -0.39 23.37 -15.81
N ALA A 2 -0.07 22.52 -14.83
CA ALA A 2 1.30 22.11 -14.55
C ALA A 2 1.56 20.75 -15.20
N GLU A 3 2.83 20.42 -15.43
CA GLU A 3 3.22 19.17 -16.07
C GLU A 3 4.28 18.45 -15.23
N ILE A 4 4.17 17.12 -15.18
CA ILE A 4 5.21 16.23 -14.66
C ILE A 4 5.75 15.43 -15.85
N ASP A 5 7.06 15.40 -16.02
CA ASP A 5 7.69 14.50 -16.99
C ASP A 5 7.39 13.04 -16.61
N ALA A 6 6.80 12.30 -17.55
CA ALA A 6 6.22 10.99 -17.30
C ALA A 6 6.24 10.15 -18.58
N GLN A 7 6.01 8.86 -18.41
CA GLN A 7 5.84 7.92 -19.51
C GLN A 7 4.36 7.56 -19.68
N PRO A 8 3.85 7.42 -20.92
CA PRO A 8 4.56 7.55 -22.20
C PRO A 8 4.70 9.01 -22.70
N PHE A 9 4.13 9.98 -21.98
CA PHE A 9 4.21 11.42 -22.26
C PHE A 9 3.97 12.21 -20.96
N ALA A 10 4.25 13.51 -21.01
CA ALA A 10 4.07 14.41 -19.86
C ALA A 10 2.65 14.35 -19.29
N PHE A 11 2.55 14.24 -17.96
CA PHE A 11 1.28 14.22 -17.25
C PHE A 11 0.84 15.65 -16.92
N SER A 12 -0.17 16.15 -17.62
CA SER A 12 -0.73 17.49 -17.41
C SER A 12 -1.84 17.47 -16.35
N PHE A 13 -1.78 18.39 -15.39
CA PHE A 13 -2.73 18.43 -14.27
C PHE A 13 -3.01 19.85 -13.74
N LYS A 14 -4.05 19.97 -12.91
CA LYS A 14 -4.33 21.17 -12.12
C LYS A 14 -3.86 20.92 -10.68
N PRO A 15 -2.89 21.70 -10.15
CA PRO A 15 -2.28 21.37 -8.86
C PRO A 15 -3.27 21.18 -7.71
N GLN A 16 -4.31 22.01 -7.62
CA GLN A 16 -5.30 21.98 -6.53
C GLN A 16 -6.37 20.88 -6.68
N THR A 17 -6.28 20.02 -7.70
CA THR A 17 -7.23 18.91 -7.91
C THR A 17 -6.57 17.54 -7.77
N MET A 18 -5.40 17.48 -7.12
CA MET A 18 -4.64 16.26 -6.93
C MET A 18 -4.84 15.69 -5.53
N ALA A 19 -4.77 14.37 -5.41
CA ALA A 19 -4.68 13.66 -4.12
C ALA A 19 -3.64 12.53 -4.24
N LEU A 20 -3.00 12.21 -3.13
CA LEU A 20 -2.10 11.05 -3.03
C LEU A 20 -2.87 9.89 -2.41
N VAL A 21 -2.85 8.72 -3.06
CA VAL A 21 -3.36 7.46 -2.48
C VAL A 21 -2.17 6.58 -2.10
N VAL A 22 -2.01 6.31 -0.81
CA VAL A 22 -0.98 5.43 -0.26
C VAL A 22 -1.61 4.06 0.00
N ILE A 23 -1.25 3.09 -0.83
CA ILE A 23 -1.90 1.78 -0.85
C ILE A 23 -1.14 0.81 0.05
N ASP A 24 -1.83 0.30 1.08
CA ASP A 24 -1.50 -0.90 1.86
C ASP A 24 -0.04 -0.98 2.36
N MET A 25 0.52 0.16 2.80
CA MET A 25 1.83 0.25 3.45
C MET A 25 1.78 -0.27 4.90
N GLN A 26 1.24 -1.47 5.09
CA GLN A 26 1.05 -2.14 6.38
C GLN A 26 2.28 -3.00 6.73
N ARG A 27 2.53 -3.14 8.04
CA ARG A 27 3.61 -4.00 8.57
C ARG A 27 3.51 -5.43 8.04
N ASP A 28 2.30 -5.93 7.85
CA ASP A 28 2.00 -7.28 7.37
C ASP A 28 2.60 -7.59 5.99
N PHE A 29 2.86 -6.56 5.17
CA PHE A 29 3.50 -6.70 3.86
C PHE A 29 4.98 -6.27 3.84
N ALA A 30 5.41 -5.49 4.82
CA ALA A 30 6.73 -4.83 4.81
C ALA A 30 7.72 -5.40 5.82
N GLU A 31 7.25 -6.06 6.88
CA GLU A 31 8.09 -6.61 7.95
C GLU A 31 8.25 -8.13 7.85
N PRO A 32 9.40 -8.68 8.29
CA PRO A 32 9.54 -10.13 8.47
C PRO A 32 8.46 -10.70 9.40
N GLY A 33 7.99 -11.91 9.10
CA GLY A 33 6.96 -12.59 9.89
C GLY A 33 5.51 -12.20 9.59
N GLY A 34 5.29 -11.17 8.77
CA GLY A 34 3.96 -10.82 8.26
C GLY A 34 3.47 -11.72 7.12
N PHE A 35 2.24 -11.50 6.68
CA PHE A 35 1.58 -12.20 5.58
C PHE A 35 2.40 -12.18 4.28
N GLY A 36 3.02 -11.04 3.94
CA GLY A 36 3.88 -10.92 2.77
C GLY A 36 5.04 -11.91 2.79
N ALA A 37 5.75 -12.00 3.92
CA ALA A 37 6.84 -12.96 4.11
C ALA A 37 6.32 -14.42 4.17
N SER A 38 5.14 -14.65 4.74
CA SER A 38 4.53 -15.98 4.86
C SER A 38 4.28 -16.67 3.52
N LEU A 39 4.12 -15.89 2.45
CA LEU A 39 3.95 -16.34 1.07
C LEU A 39 5.29 -16.60 0.36
N GLY A 40 6.43 -16.41 1.03
CA GLY A 40 7.77 -16.57 0.47
C GLY A 40 8.30 -15.32 -0.27
N ASN A 41 7.67 -14.16 -0.10
CA ASN A 41 8.13 -12.93 -0.75
C ASN A 41 9.31 -12.28 -0.01
N ASP A 42 10.19 -11.63 -0.76
CA ASP A 42 11.21 -10.73 -0.22
C ASP A 42 10.60 -9.37 0.15
N VAL A 43 10.23 -9.23 1.43
CA VAL A 43 9.61 -8.01 1.99
C VAL A 43 10.58 -6.81 2.08
N SER A 44 11.89 -7.03 1.95
CA SER A 44 12.89 -5.94 1.99
C SER A 44 12.68 -4.92 0.87
N ARG A 45 12.11 -5.36 -0.25
CA ARG A 45 11.76 -4.51 -1.40
C ARG A 45 10.67 -3.48 -1.04
N VAL A 46 9.74 -3.85 -0.16
CA VAL A 46 8.70 -2.94 0.34
C VAL A 46 9.30 -1.98 1.37
N ALA A 47 10.12 -2.49 2.30
CA ALA A 47 10.81 -1.65 3.27
C ALA A 47 11.70 -0.58 2.60
N ALA A 48 12.35 -0.93 1.48
CA ALA A 48 13.23 -0.03 0.73
C ALA A 48 12.53 1.23 0.20
N ILE A 49 11.21 1.18 -0.10
CA ILE A 49 10.48 2.33 -0.64
C ILE A 49 9.91 3.25 0.45
N VAL A 50 9.92 2.84 1.73
CA VAL A 50 9.32 3.59 2.84
C VAL A 50 9.82 5.04 2.90
N PRO A 51 11.14 5.34 2.78
CA PRO A 51 11.61 6.73 2.78
C PRO A 51 11.08 7.55 1.60
N THR A 52 10.91 6.95 0.43
CA THR A 52 10.39 7.63 -0.77
C THR A 52 8.89 7.91 -0.64
N VAL A 53 8.11 6.94 -0.16
CA VAL A 53 6.68 7.12 0.13
C VAL A 53 6.48 8.21 1.18
N LYS A 54 7.31 8.23 2.22
CA LYS A 54 7.30 9.30 3.23
C LYS A 54 7.49 10.69 2.60
N LYS A 55 8.47 10.86 1.71
CA LYS A 55 8.70 12.13 1.00
C LYS A 55 7.49 12.58 0.18
N LEU A 56 6.80 11.65 -0.50
CA LEU A 56 5.56 11.96 -1.24
C LEU A 56 4.45 12.43 -0.31
N ILE A 57 4.25 11.74 0.82
CA ILE A 57 3.26 12.11 1.83
C ILE A 57 3.55 13.50 2.39
N GLU A 58 4.80 13.78 2.76
CA GLU A 58 5.23 15.07 3.28
C GLU A 58 5.03 16.19 2.24
N GLY A 59 5.35 15.94 0.98
CA GLY A 59 5.14 16.90 -0.11
C GLY A 59 3.66 17.25 -0.31
N PHE A 60 2.77 16.26 -0.35
CA PHE A 60 1.33 16.51 -0.47
C PHE A 60 0.77 17.25 0.75
N ARG A 61 1.20 16.89 1.96
CA ARG A 61 0.81 17.60 3.20
C ARG A 61 1.28 19.05 3.20
N ALA A 62 2.54 19.31 2.81
CA ALA A 62 3.09 20.66 2.74
C ALA A 62 2.36 21.53 1.69
N ALA A 63 1.88 20.92 0.61
CA ALA A 63 1.07 21.59 -0.41
C ALA A 63 -0.41 21.77 -0.02
N GLY A 64 -0.84 21.30 1.16
CA GLY A 64 -2.24 21.34 1.58
C GLY A 64 -3.15 20.42 0.77
N LEU A 65 -2.61 19.38 0.14
CA LEU A 65 -3.35 18.44 -0.70
C LEU A 65 -3.76 17.19 0.07
N PRO A 66 -4.87 16.52 -0.31
CA PRO A 66 -5.33 15.30 0.35
C PRO A 66 -4.31 14.14 0.25
N VAL A 67 -4.18 13.41 1.35
CA VAL A 67 -3.49 12.12 1.40
C VAL A 67 -4.48 11.07 1.94
N ILE A 68 -4.75 10.06 1.13
CA ILE A 68 -5.68 8.97 1.40
C ILE A 68 -4.86 7.71 1.65
N HIS A 69 -5.17 6.99 2.73
CA HIS A 69 -4.50 5.74 3.08
C HIS A 69 -5.48 4.58 2.97
N THR A 70 -5.06 3.47 2.39
CA THR A 70 -5.84 2.22 2.39
C THR A 70 -5.20 1.18 3.31
N MET A 71 -6.02 0.24 3.76
CA MET A 71 -5.56 -0.95 4.46
C MET A 71 -6.33 -2.16 3.94
N GLU A 72 -5.61 -3.22 3.61
CA GLU A 72 -6.19 -4.54 3.43
C GLU A 72 -6.44 -5.14 4.82
N CYS A 73 -7.71 -5.28 5.18
CA CYS A 73 -8.12 -5.85 6.46
C CYS A 73 -9.46 -6.57 6.34
N HIS A 74 -9.68 -7.50 7.27
CA HIS A 74 -10.92 -8.24 7.44
C HIS A 74 -11.49 -7.98 8.83
N ARG A 75 -12.81 -8.10 8.99
CA ARG A 75 -13.44 -8.09 10.31
C ARG A 75 -12.88 -9.21 11.17
N ALA A 76 -12.83 -8.99 12.49
CA ALA A 76 -12.29 -9.98 13.44
C ALA A 76 -13.05 -11.32 13.42
N ASP A 77 -14.34 -11.30 13.09
CA ASP A 77 -15.17 -12.49 12.92
C ASP A 77 -15.03 -13.16 11.53
N LEU A 78 -14.16 -12.61 10.67
CA LEU A 78 -13.89 -13.05 9.30
C LEU A 78 -15.14 -13.09 8.40
N SER A 79 -16.23 -12.40 8.78
CA SER A 79 -17.49 -12.38 8.03
C SER A 79 -17.37 -11.78 6.62
N ASP A 80 -16.33 -10.98 6.39
CA ASP A 80 -15.99 -10.37 5.11
C ASP A 80 -14.81 -11.05 4.40
N LEU A 81 -14.35 -12.21 4.87
CA LEU A 81 -13.26 -12.99 4.26
C LEU A 81 -13.82 -14.10 3.36
N PRO A 82 -13.74 -13.96 2.02
CA PRO A 82 -14.17 -15.03 1.13
C PRO A 82 -13.30 -16.28 1.32
N PRO A 83 -13.88 -17.51 1.32
CA PRO A 83 -13.11 -18.75 1.46
C PRO A 83 -11.99 -18.89 0.42
N ALA A 84 -12.22 -18.42 -0.81
CA ALA A 84 -11.22 -18.42 -1.87
C ALA A 84 -9.96 -17.59 -1.50
N LYS A 85 -10.13 -16.48 -0.78
CA LYS A 85 -9.02 -15.65 -0.33
C LYS A 85 -8.28 -16.31 0.84
N ARG A 86 -9.01 -16.87 1.81
CA ARG A 86 -8.43 -17.60 2.95
C ARG A 86 -7.54 -18.78 2.49
N ASN A 87 -8.00 -19.50 1.47
CA ASN A 87 -7.38 -20.73 0.99
C ASN A 87 -6.34 -20.50 -0.12
N ARG A 88 -6.07 -19.24 -0.51
CA ARG A 88 -5.15 -18.92 -1.60
C ARG A 88 -3.70 -19.21 -1.21
N GLY A 89 -2.98 -19.88 -2.11
CA GLY A 89 -1.55 -20.16 -1.94
C GLY A 89 -1.24 -21.13 -0.79
N ASN A 90 0.03 -21.19 -0.40
CA ASN A 90 0.51 -22.04 0.69
C ASN A 90 1.29 -21.23 1.74
N PRO A 91 0.65 -20.26 2.42
CA PRO A 91 1.34 -19.44 3.39
C PRO A 91 1.60 -20.19 4.69
N ALA A 92 2.66 -19.81 5.41
CA ALA A 92 2.94 -20.34 6.75
C ALA A 92 1.92 -19.86 7.82
N ILE A 93 1.28 -18.71 7.58
CA ILE A 93 0.18 -18.15 8.40
C ILE A 93 -0.95 -17.72 7.48
N ARG A 94 -2.21 -18.00 7.84
CA ARG A 94 -3.39 -17.56 7.08
C ARG A 94 -4.04 -16.36 7.74
N ILE A 95 -4.84 -15.64 6.96
CA ILE A 95 -5.67 -14.53 7.45
C ILE A 95 -6.55 -15.05 8.58
N GLY A 96 -6.42 -14.48 9.79
CA GLY A 96 -7.19 -14.88 10.97
C GLY A 96 -6.59 -16.02 11.80
N ASP A 97 -5.41 -16.53 11.45
CA ASP A 97 -4.65 -17.39 12.36
C ASP A 97 -4.03 -16.53 13.49
N VAL A 98 -3.88 -17.11 14.69
CA VAL A 98 -3.43 -16.43 15.92
C VAL A 98 -2.12 -17.01 16.43
#